data_AF-A0A948ITI7-F1
#
_entry.id   AF-A0A948ITI7-F1
#
_cell.length_a   1.000
_cell.length_b   1.000
_cell.length_c   1.000
_cell.angle_alpha   90.00
_cell.angle_beta   90.00
_cell.angle_gamma   90.00
#
_symmetry.space_group_name_H-M   'P 1'
#
loop_
_entity.id
_entity.type
_entity.pdbx_description
1 polymer ?
#
loop_
_entity_poly.entity_id
_entity_poly.type
_entity_poly.pdbx_seq_one_letter_code
_entity_poly.pdbx_strand_id
1 'polypeptide(L)' 'MASSVVVARSKTDGLEYLAAGAHVVWTEASDLAQQFTNVREATRAAMRLPSRFRAFALPVVQALN' A
#
# COMPACT_ATOMS: atom_id res chain seq x y z
N MET A 1 -4.07 -7.43 17.81
CA MET A 1 -3.11 -7.05 16.75
C MET A 1 -3.87 -6.22 15.73
N ALA A 2 -3.57 -4.94 15.59
CA ALA A 2 -4.11 -4.15 14.49
C ALA A 2 -3.34 -4.55 13.23
N SER A 3 -3.87 -5.50 12.45
CA SER A 3 -3.33 -5.78 11.12
C SER A 3 -3.66 -4.58 10.24
N SER A 4 -2.64 -3.92 9.71
CA SER A 4 -2.86 -2.84 8.76
C SER A 4 -2.59 -3.33 7.34
N VAL A 5 -3.36 -2.85 6.37
CA VAL A 5 -3.18 -3.21 4.96
C VAL A 5 -2.78 -1.97 4.19
N VAL A 6 -1.78 -2.07 3.33
CA VAL A 6 -1.32 -0.96 2.47
C VAL A 6 -1.56 -1.29 1.01
N VAL A 7 -1.46 -0.29 0.14
CA VAL A 7 -1.36 -0.50 -1.31
C VAL A 7 0.11 -0.49 -1.69
N ALA A 8 0.58 -1.55 -2.33
CA ALA A 8 1.95 -1.70 -2.79
C ALA A 8 1.99 -1.88 -4.31
N ARG A 9 3.14 -1.58 -4.92
CA ARG A 9 3.48 -2.01 -6.28
C ARG A 9 4.92 -2.46 -6.34
N SER A 10 5.23 -3.27 -7.36
CA SER A 10 6.58 -3.72 -7.64
C SER A 10 7.35 -2.69 -8.47
N LYS A 11 8.58 -2.43 -8.06
CA LYS A 11 9.64 -1.73 -8.81
C LYS A 11 10.79 -2.71 -9.04
N THR A 12 11.71 -2.40 -9.94
CA THR A 12 12.91 -3.20 -10.20
C THR A 12 13.70 -3.56 -8.93
N ASP A 13 13.74 -2.64 -7.96
CA ASP A 13 14.58 -2.79 -6.76
C ASP A 13 13.80 -3.22 -5.51
N GLY A 14 12.49 -3.50 -5.63
CA GLY A 14 11.67 -3.92 -4.50
C GLY A 14 10.22 -3.47 -4.57
N LEU A 15 9.67 -3.17 -3.39
CA LEU A 15 8.30 -2.69 -3.24
C LEU A 15 8.30 -1.20 -2.90
N GLU A 16 7.31 -0.50 -3.42
CA GLU A 16 6.95 0.83 -2.96
C GLU A 16 5.46 0.86 -2.63
N TYR A 17 5.11 1.72 -1.69
CA TYR A 17 3.80 1.81 -1.08
C TYR A 17 3.14 3.13 -1.43
N LEU A 18 1.82 3.14 -1.57
CA LEU A 18 1.07 4.36 -1.85
C LEU A 18 1.14 5.29 -0.63
N ALA A 19 1.65 6.50 -0.80
CA ALA A 19 1.78 7.47 0.28
C ALA A 19 0.41 7.99 0.78
N ALA A 20 0.28 8.24 2.08
CA ALA A 20 -0.94 8.77 2.66
C ALA A 20 -1.32 10.15 2.10
N GLY A 21 -2.60 10.33 1.74
CA GLY A 21 -3.13 11.63 1.31
C GLY A 21 -2.80 12.04 -0.12
N ALA A 22 -2.11 11.20 -0.90
CA ALA A 22 -1.74 11.49 -2.27
C ALA A 22 -2.42 10.53 -3.26
N HIS A 23 -2.85 11.05 -4.41
CA HIS A 23 -3.52 10.21 -5.43
C HIS A 23 -2.58 9.21 -6.10
N VAL A 24 -1.33 9.59 -6.36
CA VAL A 24 -0.31 8.76 -7.06
C VAL A 24 1.10 9.14 -6.60
N VAL A 25 1.34 9.18 -5.29
CA VAL A 25 2.70 9.33 -4.74
C VAL A 25 3.08 8.03 -4.06
N TRP A 26 4.32 7.60 -4.26
CA TRP A 26 4.83 6.32 -3.78
C TRP A 26 6.01 6.56 -2.84
N THR A 27 6.11 5.74 -1.81
CA THR A 27 7.14 5.78 -0.76
C THR A 27 7.74 4.41 -0.57
N GLU A 28 9.03 4.33 -0.26
CA GLU A 28 9.70 3.06 0.08
C GLU A 28 9.46 2.66 1.55
N ALA A 29 8.96 3.58 2.37
CA ALA A 29 8.69 3.37 3.79
C ALA A 29 7.21 3.00 4.02
N SER A 30 6.96 1.81 4.59
CA SER A 30 5.61 1.25 4.79
C SER A 30 4.81 1.93 5.91
N ASP A 31 5.48 2.61 6.84
CA ASP A 31 4.90 3.42 7.91
C ASP A 31 4.31 4.74 7.39
N LEU A 32 4.89 5.29 6.32
CA LEU A 32 4.38 6.48 5.61
C LEU A 32 3.29 6.15 4.58
N ALA A 33 3.02 4.86 4.37
CA ALA A 33 2.01 4.41 3.43
C ALA A 33 0.59 4.70 3.94
N GLN A 34 -0.34 4.82 3.00
CA GLN A 34 -1.75 4.86 3.32
C GLN A 34 -2.18 3.52 3.94
N GLN A 35 -2.58 3.59 5.20
CA GLN A 35 -3.07 2.45 5.97
C GLN A 35 -4.57 2.27 5.73
N PHE A 36 -4.97 1.04 5.49
CA PHE A 36 -6.37 0.61 5.35
C PHE A 36 -6.70 -0.41 6.43
N THR A 37 -7.91 -0.33 6.94
CA THR A 37 -8.42 -1.23 7.99
C THR A 37 -8.52 -2.67 7.49
N ASN A 38 -8.76 -2.87 6.20
CA ASN A 38 -8.98 -4.19 5.62
C ASN A 38 -8.51 -4.28 4.16
N VAL A 39 -8.32 -5.52 3.70
CA VAL A 39 -7.86 -5.84 2.35
C VAL A 39 -8.82 -5.33 1.28
N ARG A 40 -10.13 -5.35 1.54
CA ARG A 40 -11.14 -4.91 0.56
C ARG A 40 -10.99 -3.42 0.22
N GLU A 41 -10.77 -2.59 1.23
CA GLU A 41 -10.54 -1.15 1.05
C GLU A 41 -9.24 -0.87 0.31
N ALA A 42 -8.15 -1.52 0.71
CA ALA A 42 -6.86 -1.42 0.02
C ALA A 42 -6.97 -1.86 -1.44
N THR A 43 -7.63 -2.98 -1.73
CA THR A 43 -7.84 -3.46 -3.10
C THR A 43 -8.68 -2.48 -3.91
N ARG A 44 -9.72 -1.89 -3.31
CA ARG A 44 -10.52 -0.84 -3.97
C ARG A 44 -9.67 0.39 -4.31
N ALA A 45 -8.79 0.80 -3.40
CA ALA A 45 -7.86 1.89 -3.66
C ALA A 45 -6.89 1.53 -4.79
N ALA A 46 -6.32 0.32 -4.78
CA ALA A 46 -5.44 -0.17 -5.84
C ALA A 46 -6.12 -0.18 -7.22
N MET A 47 -7.39 -0.63 -7.30
CA MET A 47 -8.15 -0.67 -8.56
C MET A 47 -8.52 0.72 -9.11
N ARG A 48 -8.49 1.77 -8.28
CA ARG A 48 -8.70 3.16 -8.73
C ARG A 48 -7.46 3.75 -9.38
N LEU A 49 -6.30 3.13 -9.19
CA LEU A 49 -5.05 3.58 -9.80
C LEU A 49 -4.99 3.14 -11.26
N PRO A 50 -4.30 3.92 -12.12
CA PRO A 50 -4.01 3.49 -13.49
C PRO A 50 -3.37 2.10 -13.55
N SER A 51 -3.89 1.23 -14.41
CA SER A 51 -3.47 -0.19 -14.54
C SER A 51 -1.97 -0.38 -14.78
N ARG A 52 -1.30 0.60 -15.39
CA ARG A 52 0.15 0.63 -15.59
C ARG A 52 0.96 0.47 -14.30
N PHE A 53 0.39 0.84 -13.15
CA PHE A 53 1.08 0.75 -11.87
C PHE A 53 1.05 -0.64 -11.25
N ARG A 54 0.20 -1.56 -11.74
CA ARG A 54 0.10 -2.95 -11.25
C ARG A 54 0.06 -3.05 -9.72
N ALA A 55 -0.69 -2.14 -9.09
CA ALA A 55 -0.78 -2.03 -7.64
C ALA A 55 -1.66 -3.12 -7.04
N PHE A 56 -1.37 -3.52 -5.80
CA PHE A 56 -2.08 -4.57 -5.07
C PHE A 56 -2.15 -4.26 -3.57
N ALA A 57 -3.12 -4.86 -2.88
CA ALA A 57 -3.23 -4.77 -1.43
C ALA A 57 -2.21 -5.71 -0.77
N LEU A 58 -1.45 -5.19 0.20
CA LEU A 58 -0.44 -5.94 0.95
C LEU A 58 -0.74 -5.84 2.45
N PRO A 59 -1.07 -6.96 3.13
CA PRO A 59 -1.14 -6.99 4.58
C PRO A 59 0.25 -6.74 5.19
N VAL A 60 0.34 -5.77 6.09
CA VAL A 60 1.56 -5.45 6.83
C VAL A 60 1.37 -5.90 8.27
N VAL A 61 2.23 -6.83 8.69
CA VAL A 61 2.36 -7.15 10.11
C VAL A 61 3.28 -6.08 10.68
N GLN A 62 2.72 -5.14 11.44
CA GLN A 62 3.54 -4.25 12.25
C GLN A 62 4.23 -5.13 13.28
N ALA A 63 5.52 -5.40 13.08
CA ALA A 63 6.31 -6.13 14.05
C ALA A 63 6.27 -5.31 15.35
N LEU A 64 5.64 -5.86 16.39
CA LEU A 64 5.68 -5.32 17.74
C LEU A 64 7.11 -5.52 18.23
N ASN A 65 7.96 -4.50 18.07
CA ASN A 65 9.19 -4.36 18.84
C ASN A 65 8.85 -3.75 20.20
#